data_AF-A0A5E5P1F0-F1
#
_entry.id   AF-A0A5E5P1F0-F1
#
_cell.length_a   1.000
_cell.length_b   1.000
_cell.length_c   1.000
_cell.angle_alpha   90.00
_cell.angle_beta   90.00
_cell.angle_gamma   90.00
#
_symmetry.space_group_name_H-M   'P 1'
#
loop_
_entity.id
_entity.type
_entity.pdbx_description
1 polymer ?
#
loop_
_entity_poly.entity_id
_entity_poly.type
_entity_poly.pdbx_seq_one_letter_code
_entity_poly.pdbx_strand_id
1 'polypeptide(L)'
;MDYNLSKAPSFSLLDEPALTFNSDDTDLDENPLRGLLRFGAYNGKTFEGYTPKLRVATIAPASGWPKLKGLVDTIRSGHEASDRRNYVPSFPGFENLFRVPLVAGPKDVHIKWPDDLMALARTGAPHERLFSAMSEAMARLDALHDQFDVVLVHLPDAWATAFTANGFDAHDALKALGARYAIPTQVINDRVFTFRLKASLAWRLAIALFTKAGGIPWKLAPMAGVPEDTAYIGLAYALRGDPKSAQFVTCCSQVFDADGGGMQFVAFEAKEQVADPREARRNPFLSRSDMRAVMARSLSLYLGRNGGRLPRRLVVHKTTSFKDEELQGVFDGLSTVPEVECIEIGSSATWRGVWLKQGKKGGPKSVPDRAPVPRGTVLTRTDRSALLWASGNAPSAALSGALFFQGSKSIPRPLNIIRHAGSGPLEVAALETLALTKMDWNNDALYDPVPVTIRYSQRLARTIANVPDLPGHAYPYRLFM
;
A
#
# COMPACT_ATOMS: atom_id res chain seq x y z
N MET A 1 -41.37 -13.94 -21.99
CA MET A 1 -40.30 -13.86 -20.99
C MET A 1 -40.58 -12.64 -20.13
N ASP A 2 -40.82 -12.84 -18.84
CA ASP A 2 -41.06 -11.76 -17.90
C ASP A 2 -39.72 -11.07 -17.61
N TYR A 3 -39.49 -9.91 -18.22
CA TYR A 3 -38.26 -9.13 -18.07
C TYR A 3 -38.17 -8.39 -16.71
N ASN A 4 -39.17 -8.56 -15.83
CA ASN A 4 -39.33 -7.75 -14.62
C ASN A 4 -38.68 -8.31 -13.36
N LEU A 5 -38.11 -9.52 -13.40
CA LEU A 5 -37.48 -10.14 -12.22
C LEU A 5 -36.01 -10.42 -12.52
N SER A 6 -35.14 -9.51 -12.08
CA SER A 6 -33.72 -9.81 -11.91
C SER A 6 -33.59 -11.04 -11.00
N LYS A 7 -32.91 -12.09 -11.46
CA LYS A 7 -32.57 -13.25 -10.63
C LYS A 7 -31.48 -12.97 -9.61
N ALA A 8 -30.79 -11.82 -9.73
CA ALA A 8 -29.78 -11.37 -8.79
C ALA A 8 -30.40 -10.43 -7.74
N PRO A 9 -29.94 -10.50 -6.46
CA PRO A 9 -30.36 -9.57 -5.42
C PRO A 9 -30.08 -8.12 -5.83
N SER A 10 -30.90 -7.20 -5.33
CA SER A 10 -30.81 -5.77 -5.65
C SER A 10 -29.44 -5.17 -5.33
N PHE A 11 -28.84 -5.62 -4.22
CA PHE A 11 -27.47 -5.38 -3.77
C PHE A 11 -27.22 -6.28 -2.55
N SER A 12 -25.97 -6.47 -2.16
CA SER A 12 -25.57 -7.04 -0.87
C SER A 12 -24.75 -6.02 -0.08
N LEU A 13 -24.77 -6.15 1.24
CA LEU A 13 -23.94 -5.34 2.14
C LEU A 13 -22.98 -6.27 2.86
N LEU A 14 -21.69 -6.08 2.64
CA LEU A 14 -20.63 -6.78 3.34
C LEU A 14 -20.40 -6.17 4.71
N ASP A 15 -20.04 -7.01 5.68
CA ASP A 15 -19.55 -6.53 6.97
C ASP A 15 -18.22 -5.79 6.81
N GLU A 16 -17.98 -4.80 7.66
CA GLU A 16 -16.71 -4.07 7.65
C GLU A 16 -15.58 -4.99 8.12
N PRO A 17 -14.52 -5.20 7.32
CA PRO A 17 -13.48 -6.16 7.67
C PRO A 17 -12.73 -5.78 8.94
N ALA A 18 -12.64 -6.70 9.89
CA ALA A 18 -11.87 -6.52 11.12
C ALA A 18 -10.36 -6.65 10.88
N LEU A 19 -9.58 -5.98 11.71
CA LEU A 19 -8.14 -6.12 11.80
C LEU A 19 -7.79 -6.88 13.07
N THR A 20 -6.75 -7.68 13.03
CA THR A 20 -6.20 -8.42 14.16
C THR A 20 -4.89 -7.79 14.64
N PHE A 21 -4.72 -7.78 15.96
CA PHE A 21 -3.57 -7.22 16.68
C PHE A 21 -2.82 -8.27 17.51
N ASN A 22 -3.10 -9.56 17.29
CA ASN A 22 -2.35 -10.68 17.85
C ASN A 22 -2.40 -11.92 16.94
N SER A 23 -1.51 -12.88 17.15
CA SER A 23 -1.44 -14.11 16.34
C SER A 23 -2.64 -15.05 16.49
N ASP A 24 -3.39 -14.93 17.59
CA ASP A 24 -4.48 -15.84 17.93
C ASP A 24 -5.85 -15.32 17.44
N ASP A 25 -5.86 -14.18 16.74
CA ASP A 25 -7.05 -13.54 16.17
C ASP A 25 -8.18 -13.26 17.19
N THR A 26 -7.78 -12.90 18.42
CA THR A 26 -8.71 -12.53 19.50
C THR A 26 -8.80 -11.02 19.72
N ASP A 27 -7.72 -10.29 19.43
CA ASP A 27 -7.63 -8.85 19.61
C ASP A 27 -8.07 -8.18 18.31
N LEU A 28 -9.38 -7.99 18.15
CA LEU A 28 -10.00 -7.52 16.91
C LEU A 28 -10.52 -6.09 17.02
N ASP A 29 -10.26 -5.27 16.00
CA ASP A 29 -10.88 -3.96 15.83
C ASP A 29 -10.98 -3.57 14.35
N GLU A 30 -12.07 -2.94 13.94
CA GLU A 30 -12.21 -2.45 12.56
C GLU A 30 -11.48 -1.12 12.33
N ASN A 31 -11.19 -0.34 13.37
CA ASN A 31 -10.44 0.91 13.26
C ASN A 31 -8.96 0.63 13.62
N PRO A 32 -8.01 0.86 12.68
CA PRO A 32 -6.60 0.54 12.91
C PRO A 32 -5.99 1.31 14.09
N LEU A 33 -6.34 2.59 14.25
CA LEU A 33 -5.79 3.44 15.30
C LEU A 33 -6.37 3.09 16.67
N ARG A 34 -7.68 2.81 16.71
CA ARG A 34 -8.36 2.36 17.94
C ARG A 34 -7.83 1.00 18.39
N GLY A 35 -7.66 0.07 17.46
CA GLY A 35 -7.09 -1.25 17.76
C GLY A 35 -5.65 -1.16 18.25
N LEU A 36 -4.79 -0.35 17.61
CA LEU A 36 -3.43 -0.11 18.10
C LEU A 36 -3.40 0.45 19.53
N LEU A 37 -4.30 1.36 19.89
CA LEU A 37 -4.37 1.89 21.26
C LEU A 37 -4.82 0.84 22.28
N ARG A 38 -5.75 -0.03 21.91
CA ARG A 38 -6.34 -1.01 22.83
C ARG A 38 -5.44 -2.22 23.04
N PHE A 39 -4.81 -2.70 21.97
CA PHE A 39 -4.13 -3.99 21.94
C PHE A 39 -2.62 -3.88 21.70
N GLY A 40 -2.15 -2.76 21.14
CA GLY A 40 -0.78 -2.61 20.65
C GLY A 40 -0.62 -3.14 19.21
N ALA A 41 0.60 -3.14 18.70
CA ALA A 41 0.89 -3.67 17.37
C ALA A 41 0.87 -5.20 17.32
N TYR A 42 0.46 -5.78 16.19
CA TYR A 42 0.36 -7.23 15.97
C TYR A 42 1.60 -8.01 16.43
N ASN A 43 2.78 -7.57 16.02
CA ASN A 43 4.04 -8.21 16.40
C ASN A 43 4.76 -7.47 17.54
N GLY A 44 4.10 -6.57 18.28
CA GLY A 44 4.73 -5.68 19.25
C GLY A 44 5.54 -6.43 20.32
N LYS A 45 4.98 -7.50 20.90
CA LYS A 45 5.65 -8.34 21.90
C LYS A 45 6.94 -8.98 21.37
N THR A 46 6.89 -9.50 20.15
CA THR A 46 8.08 -10.09 19.49
C THR A 46 9.06 -9.03 19.00
N PHE A 47 8.56 -7.87 18.57
CA PHE A 47 9.34 -6.76 18.03
C PHE A 47 10.30 -6.21 19.07
N GLU A 48 9.85 -6.03 20.31
CA GLU A 48 10.70 -5.61 21.43
C GLU A 48 11.88 -6.57 21.66
N GLY A 49 11.69 -7.87 21.39
CA GLY A 49 12.74 -8.89 21.56
C GLY A 49 13.89 -8.79 20.56
N TYR A 50 13.64 -8.39 19.32
CA TYR A 50 14.67 -8.26 18.28
C TYR A 50 15.06 -6.81 17.96
N THR A 51 14.19 -5.84 18.25
CA THR A 51 14.43 -4.39 18.12
C THR A 51 14.03 -3.70 19.44
N PRO A 52 14.88 -3.76 20.48
CA PRO A 52 14.55 -3.22 21.82
C PRO A 52 14.49 -1.69 21.85
N LYS A 53 15.00 -1.03 20.81
CA LYS A 53 14.90 0.42 20.58
C LYS A 53 14.95 0.68 19.08
N LEU A 54 14.11 1.59 18.59
CA LEU A 54 14.13 1.98 17.18
C LEU A 54 15.09 3.16 17.01
N ARG A 55 16.20 2.91 16.32
CA ARG A 55 17.29 3.87 16.09
C ARG A 55 17.13 4.54 14.74
N VAL A 56 17.12 5.86 14.75
CA VAL A 56 16.95 6.68 13.56
C VAL A 56 18.28 7.29 13.14
N ALA A 57 18.69 6.99 11.91
CA ALA A 57 19.73 7.72 11.18
C ALA A 57 19.11 8.92 10.45
N THR A 58 19.93 9.92 10.13
CA THR A 58 19.44 11.16 9.52
C THR A 58 20.35 11.60 8.39
N ILE A 59 19.74 11.93 7.26
CA ILE A 59 20.37 12.63 6.15
C ILE A 59 19.60 13.93 5.92
N ALA A 60 20.28 15.07 6.06
CA ALA A 60 19.62 16.37 5.88
C ALA A 60 20.60 17.50 5.58
N PRO A 61 20.17 18.54 4.84
CA PRO A 61 20.85 19.84 4.81
C PRO A 61 21.00 20.44 6.21
N ALA A 62 22.07 21.20 6.44
CA ALA A 62 22.42 21.76 7.76
C ALA A 62 21.26 22.48 8.46
N SER A 63 20.49 23.29 7.73
CA SER A 63 19.32 24.03 8.22
C SER A 63 18.12 23.16 8.63
N GLY A 64 18.03 21.93 8.13
CA GLY A 64 16.96 20.97 8.44
C GLY A 64 17.11 20.27 9.79
N TRP A 65 18.34 20.19 10.32
CA TRP A 65 18.65 19.40 11.53
C TRP A 65 17.83 19.80 12.77
N PRO A 66 17.74 21.09 13.15
CA PRO A 66 16.94 21.47 14.31
C PRO A 66 15.45 21.12 14.13
N LYS A 67 14.94 21.25 12.90
CA LYS A 67 13.54 20.93 12.58
C LYS A 67 13.25 19.44 12.67
N LEU A 68 14.16 18.59 12.20
CA LEU A 68 14.05 17.13 12.32
C LEU A 68 14.10 16.67 13.77
N LYS A 69 14.94 17.29 14.61
CA LYS A 69 14.94 17.01 16.05
C LYS A 69 13.57 17.32 16.67
N GLY A 70 13.01 18.50 16.40
CA GLY A 70 11.68 18.87 16.88
C GLY A 70 10.57 17.96 16.32
N LEU A 71 10.75 17.41 15.13
CA LEU A 71 9.83 16.41 14.56
C LEU A 71 9.89 15.09 15.33
N VAL A 72 11.08 14.60 15.68
CA VAL A 72 11.23 13.40 16.52
C VAL A 72 10.61 13.61 17.89
N ASP A 73 10.80 14.78 18.50
CA ASP A 73 10.18 15.12 19.79
C ASP A 73 8.64 15.14 19.68
N THR A 74 8.09 15.62 18.55
CA THR A 74 6.65 15.55 18.26
C THR A 74 6.15 14.10 18.22
N ILE A 75 6.91 13.16 17.67
CA ILE A 75 6.50 11.74 17.57
C ILE A 75 6.63 11.03 18.93
N ARG A 76 7.53 11.49 19.80
CA ARG A 76 7.70 10.92 21.15
C ARG A 76 6.60 11.37 22.12
N SER A 77 6.07 12.57 21.95
CA SER A 77 5.04 13.14 22.84
C SER A 77 3.62 12.79 22.43
N GLY A 78 2.68 12.84 23.38
CA GLY A 78 1.25 12.70 23.10
C GLY A 78 0.64 13.95 22.47
N HIS A 79 -0.40 13.77 21.64
CA HIS A 79 -1.13 14.86 20.96
C HIS A 79 -2.63 14.56 20.82
N GLU A 80 -3.46 15.54 21.14
CA GLU A 80 -4.90 15.49 20.92
C GLU A 80 -5.28 15.66 19.45
N ALA A 81 -6.28 14.91 18.99
CA ALA A 81 -6.79 15.01 17.62
C ALA A 81 -7.60 16.28 17.42
N SER A 82 -7.14 17.16 16.54
CA SER A 82 -7.85 18.39 16.17
C SER A 82 -8.67 18.26 14.89
N ASP A 83 -8.40 17.25 14.05
CA ASP A 83 -9.17 16.88 12.86
C ASP A 83 -9.79 15.49 12.99
N ARG A 84 -10.84 15.20 12.20
CA ARG A 84 -11.48 13.88 12.12
C ARG A 84 -11.72 13.25 13.51
N ARG A 85 -12.20 14.04 14.47
CA ARG A 85 -12.34 13.63 15.88
C ARG A 85 -13.24 12.41 16.10
N ASN A 86 -14.13 12.13 15.14
CA ASN A 86 -14.96 10.93 15.12
C ASN A 86 -14.21 9.68 14.63
N TYR A 87 -12.92 9.76 14.30
CA TYR A 87 -12.12 8.66 13.73
C TYR A 87 -10.70 8.57 14.30
N VAL A 88 -9.99 9.70 14.39
CA VAL A 88 -8.60 9.74 14.89
C VAL A 88 -8.60 9.89 16.40
N PRO A 89 -8.09 8.91 17.16
CA PRO A 89 -7.95 9.05 18.60
C PRO A 89 -6.69 9.86 18.95
N SER A 90 -6.60 10.32 20.19
CA SER A 90 -5.43 11.01 20.70
C SER A 90 -4.19 10.11 20.55
N PHE A 91 -3.11 10.67 20.03
CA PHE A 91 -1.85 9.95 19.86
C PHE A 91 -1.11 9.90 21.20
N PRO A 92 -0.66 8.73 21.68
CA PRO A 92 -0.14 8.58 23.04
C PRO A 92 1.37 8.81 23.16
N GLY A 93 2.07 9.04 22.04
CA GLY A 93 3.53 8.99 21.96
C GLY A 93 4.02 7.64 21.42
N PHE A 94 5.13 7.64 20.68
CA PHE A 94 5.65 6.45 20.00
C PHE A 94 5.92 5.27 20.95
N GLU A 95 6.59 5.54 22.07
CA GLU A 95 7.00 4.50 23.02
C GLU A 95 5.80 3.88 23.73
N ASN A 96 4.82 4.70 24.12
CA ASN A 96 3.58 4.19 24.71
C ASN A 96 2.78 3.33 23.73
N LEU A 97 2.82 3.68 22.42
CA LEU A 97 2.09 2.97 21.39
C LEU A 97 2.74 1.63 21.01
N PHE A 98 4.06 1.62 20.79
CA PHE A 98 4.78 0.47 20.25
C PHE A 98 5.64 -0.27 21.28
N ARG A 99 5.68 0.20 22.52
CA ARG A 99 6.45 -0.37 23.65
C ARG A 99 7.95 -0.43 23.42
N VAL A 100 8.44 0.41 22.51
CA VAL A 100 9.87 0.55 22.21
C VAL A 100 10.25 2.03 22.15
N PRO A 101 11.39 2.44 22.73
CA PRO A 101 11.84 3.81 22.65
C PRO A 101 12.30 4.15 21.23
N LEU A 102 11.89 5.32 20.75
CA LEU A 102 12.41 5.93 19.52
C LEU A 102 13.67 6.72 19.87
N VAL A 103 14.84 6.34 19.37
CA VAL A 103 16.14 6.96 19.70
C VAL A 103 16.88 7.44 18.47
N ALA A 104 17.78 8.41 18.63
CA ALA A 104 18.73 8.75 17.58
C ALA A 104 19.82 7.68 17.52
N GLY A 105 20.30 7.38 16.32
CA GLY A 105 21.50 6.58 16.13
C GLY A 105 22.76 7.28 16.66
N PRO A 106 23.92 6.59 16.62
CA PRO A 106 25.20 7.21 16.96
C PRO A 106 25.59 8.33 15.97
N LYS A 107 26.58 9.13 16.33
CA LYS A 107 27.00 10.31 15.54
C LYS A 107 27.36 9.98 14.09
N ASP A 108 27.87 8.78 13.81
CA ASP A 108 28.42 8.45 12.50
C ASP A 108 27.38 8.08 11.44
N VAL A 109 26.15 7.76 11.87
CA VAL A 109 24.99 7.47 10.98
C VAL A 109 24.20 8.74 10.61
N HIS A 110 24.73 9.91 10.99
CA HIS A 110 24.13 11.21 10.79
C HIS A 110 24.92 11.97 9.71
N ILE A 111 24.34 12.11 8.52
CA ILE A 111 24.99 12.69 7.34
C ILE A 111 24.42 14.09 7.08
N LYS A 112 25.29 15.10 7.25
CA LYS A 112 24.94 16.49 7.02
C LYS A 112 25.34 16.92 5.62
N TRP A 113 24.38 17.35 4.82
CA TRP A 113 24.60 18.00 3.54
C TRP A 113 24.71 19.53 3.70
N PRO A 114 25.38 20.23 2.77
CA PRO A 114 25.28 21.69 2.68
C PRO A 114 23.82 22.11 2.41
N ASP A 115 23.47 23.35 2.77
CA ASP A 115 22.14 23.90 2.47
C ASP A 115 21.99 24.25 0.98
N ASP A 116 23.06 24.75 0.37
CA ASP A 116 23.14 24.95 -1.07
C ASP A 116 23.37 23.60 -1.79
N LEU A 117 22.42 23.22 -2.63
CA LEU A 117 22.51 22.02 -3.47
C LEU A 117 23.76 22.04 -4.35
N MET A 118 24.17 23.21 -4.84
CA MET A 118 25.32 23.35 -5.75
C MET A 118 26.66 23.12 -5.06
N ALA A 119 26.69 23.16 -3.72
CA ALA A 119 27.86 22.85 -2.91
C ALA A 119 28.04 21.34 -2.65
N LEU A 120 27.14 20.47 -3.14
CA LEU A 120 27.36 19.02 -3.14
C LEU A 120 28.59 18.66 -3.97
N ALA A 121 29.35 17.65 -3.51
CA ALA A 121 30.72 17.37 -3.94
C ALA A 121 30.89 17.15 -5.45
N ARG A 122 29.91 16.53 -6.11
CA ARG A 122 29.97 16.24 -7.54
C ARG A 122 29.49 17.42 -8.38
N THR A 123 30.15 17.69 -9.51
CA THR A 123 29.72 18.68 -10.51
C THR A 123 28.71 18.08 -11.50
N GLY A 124 27.87 18.92 -12.09
CA GLY A 124 26.80 18.49 -13.01
C GLY A 124 25.48 19.23 -12.80
N ALA A 125 24.44 18.73 -13.45
CA ALA A 125 23.08 19.25 -13.31
C ALA A 125 22.54 19.00 -11.89
N PRO A 126 21.56 19.81 -11.40
CA PRO A 126 21.04 19.70 -10.04
C PRO A 126 20.62 18.27 -9.61
N HIS A 127 19.93 17.54 -10.48
CA HIS A 127 19.45 16.18 -10.21
C HIS A 127 20.60 15.15 -10.12
N GLU A 128 21.66 15.30 -10.93
CA GLU A 128 22.85 14.42 -10.90
C GLU A 128 23.63 14.60 -9.59
N ARG A 129 23.74 15.85 -9.11
CA ARG A 129 24.36 16.16 -7.82
C ARG A 129 23.61 15.52 -6.67
N LEU A 130 22.29 15.68 -6.65
CA LEU A 130 21.43 15.07 -5.64
C LEU A 130 21.53 13.53 -5.68
N PHE A 131 21.49 12.93 -6.86
CA PHE A 131 21.62 11.48 -7.02
C PHE A 131 22.97 10.95 -6.50
N SER A 132 24.08 11.62 -6.82
CA SER A 132 25.40 11.26 -6.30
C SER A 132 25.44 11.34 -4.77
N ALA A 133 24.95 12.43 -4.21
CA ALA A 133 24.91 12.63 -2.76
C ALA A 133 24.06 11.57 -2.05
N MET A 134 22.90 11.20 -2.60
CA MET A 134 22.08 10.10 -2.09
C MET A 134 22.81 8.75 -2.18
N SER A 135 23.47 8.49 -3.30
CA SER A 135 24.21 7.23 -3.52
C SER A 135 25.38 7.07 -2.54
N GLU A 136 26.18 8.13 -2.37
CA GLU A 136 27.30 8.18 -1.41
C GLU A 136 26.81 8.04 0.03
N ALA A 137 25.69 8.68 0.37
CA ALA A 137 25.12 8.58 1.70
C ALA A 137 24.63 7.16 2.01
N MET A 138 23.96 6.49 1.06
CA MET A 138 23.54 5.10 1.24
C MET A 138 24.72 4.14 1.35
N ALA A 139 25.75 4.30 0.51
CA ALA A 139 26.97 3.50 0.58
C ALA A 139 27.71 3.66 1.93
N ARG A 140 27.75 4.89 2.47
CA ARG A 140 28.30 5.13 3.81
C ARG A 140 27.48 4.46 4.92
N LEU A 141 26.16 4.53 4.83
CA LEU A 141 25.26 3.94 5.83
C LEU A 141 25.25 2.41 5.76
N ASP A 142 25.47 1.82 4.59
CA ASP A 142 25.60 0.37 4.42
C ASP A 142 26.74 -0.21 5.29
N ALA A 143 27.86 0.50 5.38
CA ALA A 143 28.97 0.13 6.27
C ALA A 143 28.64 0.23 7.77
N LEU A 144 27.52 0.85 8.14
CA LEU A 144 27.08 1.09 9.52
C LEU A 144 25.65 0.54 9.74
N HIS A 145 25.21 -0.42 8.92
CA HIS A 145 23.83 -0.89 8.85
C HIS A 145 23.30 -1.41 10.20
N ASP A 146 24.18 -1.98 11.02
CA ASP A 146 23.86 -2.51 12.34
C ASP A 146 23.58 -1.42 13.40
N GLN A 147 23.84 -0.15 13.10
CA GLN A 147 23.75 0.97 14.05
C GLN A 147 22.44 1.78 13.98
N PHE A 148 21.60 1.53 12.98
CA PHE A 148 20.31 2.19 12.81
C PHE A 148 19.28 1.22 12.23
N ASP A 149 17.99 1.56 12.32
CA ASP A 149 16.90 0.72 11.81
C ASP A 149 16.14 1.42 10.66
N VAL A 150 16.08 2.76 10.68
CA VAL A 150 15.45 3.58 9.63
C VAL A 150 16.23 4.87 9.41
N VAL A 151 16.29 5.36 8.18
CA VAL A 151 16.90 6.64 7.82
C VAL A 151 15.83 7.69 7.51
N LEU A 152 15.81 8.79 8.26
CA LEU A 152 15.06 10.00 7.89
C LEU A 152 15.86 10.80 6.86
N VAL A 153 15.28 11.07 5.70
CA VAL A 153 15.91 11.84 4.63
C VAL A 153 15.12 13.12 4.38
N HIS A 154 15.68 14.26 4.75
CA HIS A 154 15.06 15.56 4.48
C HIS A 154 15.46 16.08 3.11
N LEU A 155 14.46 16.22 2.24
CA LEU A 155 14.57 16.86 0.93
C LEU A 155 13.81 18.20 1.01
N PRO A 156 14.51 19.34 1.14
CA PRO A 156 13.87 20.64 1.32
C PRO A 156 13.20 21.13 0.03
N ASP A 157 12.13 21.91 0.13
CA ASP A 157 11.40 22.43 -1.04
C ASP A 157 12.29 23.35 -1.89
N ALA A 158 13.33 23.95 -1.29
CA ALA A 158 14.35 24.74 -1.98
C ALA A 158 15.15 23.93 -3.03
N TRP A 159 15.19 22.59 -2.91
CA TRP A 159 15.87 21.71 -3.87
C TRP A 159 14.92 21.16 -4.95
N ALA A 160 13.71 21.71 -5.09
CA ALA A 160 12.70 21.21 -6.02
C ALA A 160 13.19 21.09 -7.48
N THR A 161 14.11 21.96 -7.91
CA THR A 161 14.72 21.92 -9.25
C THR A 161 15.54 20.67 -9.52
N ALA A 162 15.93 19.92 -8.48
CA ALA A 162 16.68 18.67 -8.57
C ALA A 162 15.81 17.42 -8.41
N PHE A 163 14.52 17.56 -8.09
CA PHE A 163 13.67 16.41 -7.78
C PHE A 163 13.20 15.64 -9.01
N THR A 164 13.12 16.29 -10.17
CA THR A 164 12.67 15.65 -11.40
C THR A 164 13.55 16.05 -12.58
N ALA A 165 13.83 15.09 -13.45
CA ALA A 165 14.42 15.29 -14.76
C ALA A 165 13.90 14.19 -15.72
N ASN A 166 14.29 14.21 -16.99
CA ASN A 166 13.86 13.18 -17.93
C ASN A 166 14.34 11.80 -17.47
N GLY A 167 13.42 10.88 -17.19
CA GLY A 167 13.73 9.54 -16.68
C GLY A 167 14.27 9.52 -15.24
N PHE A 168 14.07 10.59 -14.47
CA PHE A 168 14.55 10.69 -13.08
C PHE A 168 13.50 11.30 -12.16
N ASP A 169 13.28 10.64 -11.03
CA ASP A 169 12.53 11.15 -9.88
C ASP A 169 13.37 10.89 -8.62
N ALA A 170 13.70 11.93 -7.85
CA ALA A 170 14.61 11.82 -6.70
C ALA A 170 14.04 10.94 -5.60
N HIS A 171 12.72 10.92 -5.41
CA HIS A 171 12.09 10.03 -4.44
C HIS A 171 12.24 8.58 -4.90
N ASP A 172 11.89 8.28 -6.15
CA ASP A 172 12.00 6.91 -6.69
C ASP A 172 13.45 6.42 -6.72
N ALA A 173 14.40 7.29 -7.10
CA ALA A 173 15.83 7.00 -7.07
C ALA A 173 16.32 6.71 -5.64
N LEU A 174 15.90 7.49 -4.64
CA LEU A 174 16.23 7.22 -3.23
C LEU A 174 15.66 5.88 -2.77
N LYS A 175 14.43 5.53 -3.18
CA LYS A 175 13.81 4.24 -2.85
C LYS A 175 14.56 3.06 -3.46
N ALA A 176 14.97 3.18 -4.73
CA ALA A 176 15.78 2.16 -5.38
C ALA A 176 17.16 2.01 -4.73
N LEU A 177 17.83 3.11 -4.37
CA LEU A 177 19.09 3.08 -3.64
C LEU A 177 18.93 2.43 -2.26
N GLY A 178 17.91 2.83 -1.49
CA GLY A 178 17.61 2.21 -0.20
C GLY A 178 17.31 0.71 -0.33
N ALA A 179 16.55 0.31 -1.35
CA ALA A 179 16.28 -1.10 -1.63
C ALA A 179 17.56 -1.90 -1.92
N ARG A 180 18.47 -1.35 -2.74
CA ARG A 180 19.75 -1.97 -3.10
C ARG A 180 20.62 -2.32 -1.88
N TYR A 181 20.66 -1.43 -0.88
CA TYR A 181 21.43 -1.62 0.36
C TYR A 181 20.58 -2.20 1.51
N ALA A 182 19.33 -2.59 1.26
CA ALA A 182 18.39 -2.99 2.30
C ALA A 182 18.24 -1.96 3.44
N ILE A 183 18.31 -0.66 3.11
CA ILE A 183 18.20 0.48 4.02
C ILE A 183 16.78 1.07 3.92
N PRO A 184 15.95 0.97 4.98
CA PRO A 184 14.62 1.60 4.99
C PRO A 184 14.75 3.12 5.09
N THR A 185 14.11 3.84 4.16
CA THR A 185 14.13 5.31 4.12
C THR A 185 12.74 5.92 4.34
N GLN A 186 12.70 7.04 5.06
CA GLN A 186 11.51 7.88 5.21
C GLN A 186 11.84 9.29 4.76
N VAL A 187 11.24 9.69 3.62
CA VAL A 187 11.42 11.04 3.07
C VAL A 187 10.59 12.03 3.87
N ILE A 188 11.21 13.16 4.20
CA ILE A 188 10.60 14.31 4.88
C ILE A 188 10.78 15.52 3.97
N ASN A 189 9.71 16.28 3.74
CA ASN A 189 9.75 17.57 3.04
C ASN A 189 9.33 18.71 3.99
N ASP A 190 9.45 19.96 3.54
CA ASP A 190 9.22 21.11 4.41
C ASP A 190 7.77 21.27 4.89
N ARG A 191 6.81 20.65 4.17
CA ARG A 191 5.40 20.61 4.58
C ARG A 191 5.21 19.93 5.92
N VAL A 192 6.05 18.95 6.27
CA VAL A 192 5.98 18.27 7.57
C VAL A 192 6.20 19.25 8.73
N PHE A 193 7.06 20.25 8.55
CA PHE A 193 7.36 21.23 9.60
C PHE A 193 6.25 22.26 9.78
N THR A 194 5.50 22.55 8.72
CA THR A 194 4.38 23.52 8.74
C THR A 194 3.01 22.85 8.97
N PHE A 195 2.96 21.52 9.00
CA PHE A 195 1.71 20.78 9.19
C PHE A 195 1.13 21.00 10.60
N ARG A 196 -0.08 21.55 10.64
CA ARG A 196 -0.72 22.00 11.90
C ARG A 196 -1.35 20.86 12.72
N LEU A 197 -1.78 19.78 12.06
CA LEU A 197 -2.50 18.68 12.72
C LEU A 197 -1.48 17.69 13.31
N LYS A 198 -0.98 18.00 14.52
CA LYS A 198 0.12 17.27 15.15
C LYS A 198 -0.18 15.80 15.43
N ALA A 199 -1.37 15.47 15.94
CA ALA A 199 -1.76 14.07 16.16
C ALA A 199 -1.78 13.27 14.84
N SER A 200 -2.39 13.81 13.79
CA SER A 200 -2.42 13.18 12.46
C SER A 200 -1.01 13.01 11.86
N LEU A 201 -0.12 13.98 12.05
CA LEU A 201 1.29 13.86 11.65
C LEU A 201 2.00 12.75 12.44
N ALA A 202 1.85 12.74 13.76
CA ALA A 202 2.50 11.79 14.65
C ALA A 202 2.03 10.35 14.36
N TRP A 203 0.73 10.12 14.20
CA TRP A 203 0.17 8.82 13.80
C TRP A 203 0.81 8.29 12.51
N ARG A 204 0.78 9.08 11.44
CA ARG A 204 1.33 8.68 10.13
C ARG A 204 2.81 8.33 10.22
N LEU A 205 3.59 9.21 10.83
CA LEU A 205 5.04 9.05 10.88
C LEU A 205 5.46 7.92 11.84
N ALA A 206 4.75 7.74 12.96
CA ALA A 206 4.99 6.66 13.90
C ALA A 206 4.73 5.28 13.27
N ILE A 207 3.58 5.09 12.61
CA ILE A 207 3.26 3.82 11.92
C ILE A 207 4.27 3.55 10.80
N ALA A 208 4.63 4.57 10.01
CA ALA A 208 5.60 4.43 8.93
C ALA A 208 7.00 4.03 9.45
N LEU A 209 7.49 4.66 10.52
CA LEU A 209 8.78 4.33 11.14
C LEU A 209 8.78 2.91 11.72
N PHE A 210 7.75 2.56 12.50
CA PHE A 210 7.60 1.23 13.08
C PHE A 210 7.61 0.14 11.99
N THR A 211 6.82 0.34 10.92
CA THR A 211 6.72 -0.62 9.81
C THR A 211 8.04 -0.75 9.04
N LYS A 212 8.73 0.37 8.81
CA LYS A 212 10.05 0.38 8.13
C LYS A 212 11.12 -0.35 8.94
N ALA A 213 11.06 -0.27 10.27
CA ALA A 213 11.91 -1.04 11.16
C ALA A 213 11.53 -2.54 11.24
N GLY A 214 10.46 -2.98 10.58
CA GLY A 214 9.98 -4.38 10.61
C GLY A 214 8.88 -4.67 11.61
N GLY A 215 8.26 -3.63 12.15
CA GLY A 215 7.00 -3.74 12.87
C GLY A 215 5.86 -4.13 11.93
N ILE A 216 4.90 -4.86 12.45
CA ILE A 216 3.64 -5.20 11.80
C ILE A 216 2.56 -4.58 12.69
N PRO A 217 1.97 -3.45 12.30
CA PRO A 217 1.06 -2.73 13.17
C PRO A 217 -0.26 -3.50 13.35
N TRP A 218 -0.78 -4.10 12.28
CA TRP A 218 -1.98 -4.95 12.28
C TRP A 218 -1.99 -5.85 11.05
N LYS A 219 -2.89 -6.84 11.06
CA LYS A 219 -3.18 -7.73 9.93
C LYS A 219 -4.69 -7.82 9.69
N LEU A 220 -5.11 -8.40 8.57
CA LEU A 220 -6.53 -8.75 8.37
C LEU A 220 -6.90 -9.91 9.29
N ALA A 221 -8.03 -9.78 9.97
CA ALA A 221 -8.63 -10.90 10.68
C ALA A 221 -9.20 -11.93 9.68
N PRO A 222 -9.37 -13.20 10.08
CA PRO A 222 -10.05 -14.20 9.28
C PRO A 222 -11.43 -13.72 8.84
N MET A 223 -11.76 -13.94 7.56
CA MET A 223 -13.02 -13.49 6.95
C MET A 223 -13.89 -14.68 6.58
N ALA A 224 -15.17 -14.61 6.91
CA ALA A 224 -16.12 -15.66 6.60
C ALA A 224 -16.18 -15.91 5.07
N GLY A 225 -16.06 -17.18 4.68
CA GLY A 225 -16.11 -17.60 3.27
C GLY A 225 -14.80 -17.44 2.50
N VAL A 226 -13.76 -16.84 3.09
CA VAL A 226 -12.40 -16.80 2.52
C VAL A 226 -11.63 -18.00 3.07
N PRO A 227 -11.09 -18.90 2.21
CA PRO A 227 -10.30 -20.02 2.68
C PRO A 227 -9.06 -19.56 3.47
N GLU A 228 -8.73 -20.28 4.54
CA GLU A 228 -7.42 -20.17 5.18
C GLU A 228 -6.32 -20.42 4.15
N ASP A 229 -5.14 -19.82 4.37
CA ASP A 229 -4.00 -19.89 3.47
C ASP A 229 -4.27 -19.39 2.04
N THR A 230 -5.19 -18.42 1.91
CA THR A 230 -5.34 -17.65 0.67
C THR A 230 -4.16 -16.70 0.48
N ALA A 231 -3.61 -16.59 -0.72
CA ALA A 231 -2.58 -15.62 -1.06
C ALA A 231 -3.05 -14.71 -2.20
N TYR A 232 -2.56 -13.47 -2.24
CA TYR A 232 -2.89 -12.52 -3.28
C TYR A 232 -1.65 -12.12 -4.06
N ILE A 233 -1.80 -12.03 -5.39
CA ILE A 233 -0.79 -11.48 -6.29
C ILE A 233 -1.29 -10.17 -6.88
N GLY A 234 -0.59 -9.07 -6.64
CA GLY A 234 -0.84 -7.81 -7.35
C GLY A 234 0.04 -7.67 -8.58
N LEU A 235 -0.55 -7.44 -9.76
CA LEU A 235 0.16 -7.18 -11.02
C LEU A 235 0.01 -5.74 -11.46
N ALA A 236 1.12 -5.13 -11.84
CA ALA A 236 1.15 -3.88 -12.59
C ALA A 236 2.23 -3.94 -13.66
N TYR A 237 2.07 -3.10 -14.69
CA TYR A 237 2.96 -3.07 -15.83
C TYR A 237 3.56 -1.68 -15.95
N ALA A 238 4.86 -1.63 -16.17
CA ALA A 238 5.61 -0.44 -16.52
C ALA A 238 6.12 -0.56 -17.95
N LEU A 239 6.03 0.53 -18.71
CA LEU A 239 6.72 0.69 -19.98
C LEU A 239 7.98 1.49 -19.69
N ARG A 240 9.15 0.93 -20.00
CA ARG A 240 10.44 1.60 -19.78
C ARG A 240 10.83 2.42 -21.01
N GLY A 241 11.33 3.65 -20.79
CA GLY A 241 11.74 4.56 -21.87
C GLY A 241 10.61 5.46 -22.41
N ASP A 242 10.78 6.02 -23.61
CA ASP A 242 9.72 6.81 -24.26
C ASP A 242 8.53 5.89 -24.56
N PRO A 243 7.31 6.18 -24.06
CA PRO A 243 6.11 5.40 -24.37
C PRO A 243 5.86 5.22 -25.87
N LYS A 244 6.42 6.12 -26.72
CA LYS A 244 6.35 6.02 -28.17
C LYS A 244 7.22 4.90 -28.76
N SER A 245 8.30 4.51 -28.07
CA SER A 245 9.31 3.55 -28.52
C SER A 245 9.56 2.39 -27.54
N ALA A 246 8.81 2.29 -26.44
CA ALA A 246 8.96 1.23 -25.44
C ALA A 246 8.77 -0.17 -26.07
N GLN A 247 9.83 -0.98 -26.03
CA GLN A 247 9.89 -2.31 -26.66
C GLN A 247 9.51 -3.45 -25.69
N PHE A 248 9.61 -3.20 -24.38
CA PHE A 248 9.42 -4.20 -23.33
C PHE A 248 8.48 -3.73 -22.24
N VAL A 249 7.73 -4.68 -21.69
CA VAL A 249 6.85 -4.47 -20.54
C VAL A 249 7.56 -5.02 -19.30
N THR A 250 7.73 -4.20 -18.27
CA THR A 250 8.17 -4.69 -16.97
C THR A 250 6.95 -5.00 -16.12
N CYS A 251 6.76 -6.27 -15.78
CA CYS A 251 5.73 -6.69 -14.84
C CYS A 251 6.26 -6.62 -13.41
N CYS A 252 5.50 -5.94 -12.55
CA CYS A 252 5.74 -5.90 -11.13
C CYS A 252 4.73 -6.81 -10.46
N SER A 253 5.21 -7.92 -9.91
CA SER A 253 4.39 -8.84 -9.13
C SER A 253 4.69 -8.69 -7.65
N GLN A 254 3.65 -8.80 -6.84
CA GLN A 254 3.76 -8.71 -5.38
C GLN A 254 2.93 -9.80 -4.75
N VAL A 255 3.49 -10.48 -3.76
CA VAL A 255 2.81 -11.56 -3.04
C VAL A 255 2.40 -11.05 -1.66
N PHE A 256 1.13 -11.26 -1.32
CA PHE A 256 0.55 -10.97 -0.01
C PHE A 256 0.01 -12.28 0.57
N ASP A 257 0.24 -12.49 1.86
CA ASP A 257 -0.42 -13.55 2.61
C ASP A 257 -1.90 -13.18 2.87
N ALA A 258 -2.71 -14.14 3.34
CA ALA A 258 -4.16 -13.97 3.59
C ALA A 258 -4.46 -12.78 4.50
N ASP A 259 -3.54 -12.54 5.44
CA ASP A 259 -3.60 -11.55 6.49
C ASP A 259 -3.15 -10.15 6.01
N GLY A 260 -2.88 -9.99 4.71
CA GLY A 260 -2.36 -8.76 4.10
C GLY A 260 -0.91 -8.45 4.47
N GLY A 261 -0.24 -9.34 5.20
CA GLY A 261 1.17 -9.28 5.56
C GLY A 261 2.08 -9.84 4.46
N GLY A 262 3.39 -9.74 4.71
CA GLY A 262 4.36 -10.53 3.97
C GLY A 262 4.73 -10.09 2.57
N MET A 263 4.60 -8.79 2.33
CA MET A 263 4.79 -8.14 1.05
C MET A 263 6.23 -8.30 0.52
N GLN A 264 6.42 -9.27 -0.36
CA GLN A 264 7.61 -9.40 -1.18
C GLN A 264 7.28 -9.10 -2.63
N PHE A 265 8.16 -8.36 -3.28
CA PHE A 265 7.99 -7.93 -4.66
C PHE A 265 9.05 -8.55 -5.56
N VAL A 266 8.67 -8.75 -6.83
CA VAL A 266 9.55 -9.12 -7.94
C VAL A 266 9.30 -8.21 -9.13
N ALA A 267 10.37 -7.60 -9.64
CA ALA A 267 10.40 -7.07 -10.99
C ALA A 267 10.72 -8.21 -11.96
N PHE A 268 9.90 -8.34 -12.98
CA PHE A 268 10.14 -9.23 -14.09
C PHE A 268 10.14 -8.41 -15.38
N GLU A 269 11.26 -8.40 -16.07
CA GLU A 269 11.37 -7.81 -17.40
C GLU A 269 10.91 -8.85 -18.42
N ALA A 270 9.85 -8.52 -19.18
CA ALA A 270 9.36 -9.39 -20.24
C ALA A 270 10.47 -9.65 -21.25
N LYS A 271 10.60 -10.91 -21.67
CA LYS A 271 11.61 -11.31 -22.66
C LYS A 271 11.10 -11.09 -24.07
N GLU A 272 9.79 -11.20 -24.26
CA GLU A 272 9.16 -11.02 -25.55
C GLU A 272 8.87 -9.53 -25.80
N GLN A 273 9.16 -9.09 -27.02
CA GLN A 273 8.84 -7.74 -27.45
C GLN A 273 7.34 -7.58 -27.61
N VAL A 274 6.87 -6.37 -27.32
CA VAL A 274 5.47 -6.00 -27.54
C VAL A 274 5.13 -6.08 -29.04
N ALA A 275 4.22 -6.97 -29.42
CA ALA A 275 3.78 -7.13 -30.80
C ALA A 275 3.06 -5.87 -31.37
N ASP A 276 2.18 -5.24 -30.57
CA ASP A 276 1.54 -3.96 -30.92
C ASP A 276 1.75 -2.90 -29.81
N PRO A 277 2.63 -1.91 -30.02
CA PRO A 277 2.86 -0.81 -29.08
C PRO A 277 1.61 0.03 -28.77
N ARG A 278 0.61 0.09 -29.66
CA ARG A 278 -0.65 0.81 -29.40
C ARG A 278 -1.55 0.04 -28.44
N GLU A 279 -1.62 -1.28 -28.59
CA GLU A 279 -2.38 -2.16 -27.70
C GLU A 279 -1.73 -2.19 -26.31
N ALA A 280 -0.41 -2.35 -26.22
CA ALA A 280 0.31 -2.31 -24.94
C ALA A 280 0.12 -1.00 -24.16
N ARG A 281 -0.09 0.13 -24.85
CA ARG A 281 -0.41 1.41 -24.19
C ARG A 281 -1.80 1.43 -23.56
N ARG A 282 -2.75 0.65 -24.09
CA ARG A 282 -4.13 0.58 -23.59
C ARG A 282 -4.33 -0.54 -22.58
N ASN A 283 -3.76 -1.71 -22.86
CA ASN A 283 -3.78 -2.88 -22.01
C ASN A 283 -2.44 -3.61 -22.16
N PRO A 284 -1.42 -3.29 -21.35
CA PRO A 284 -0.20 -4.07 -21.32
C PRO A 284 -0.50 -5.48 -20.81
N PHE A 285 0.08 -6.47 -21.47
CA PHE A 285 -0.07 -7.89 -21.14
C PHE A 285 1.27 -8.60 -21.33
N LEU A 286 1.41 -9.78 -20.71
CA LEU A 286 2.53 -10.69 -20.93
C LEU A 286 2.11 -11.80 -21.89
N SER A 287 3.09 -12.36 -22.59
CA SER A 287 2.90 -13.65 -23.24
C SER A 287 2.67 -14.75 -22.20
N ARG A 288 2.21 -15.91 -22.67
CA ARG A 288 2.05 -17.11 -21.83
C ARG A 288 3.34 -17.48 -21.10
N SER A 289 4.49 -17.42 -21.79
CA SER A 289 5.80 -17.83 -21.26
C SER A 289 6.27 -16.90 -20.13
N ASP A 290 6.15 -15.59 -20.34
CA ASP A 290 6.52 -14.58 -19.36
C ASP A 290 5.56 -14.59 -18.16
N MET A 291 4.24 -14.71 -18.39
CA MET A 291 3.26 -14.80 -17.30
C MET A 291 3.49 -16.05 -16.43
N ARG A 292 3.81 -17.20 -17.05
CA ARG A 292 4.20 -18.42 -16.32
C ARG A 292 5.41 -18.19 -15.44
N ALA A 293 6.44 -17.52 -15.97
CA ALA A 293 7.66 -17.23 -15.22
C ALA A 293 7.40 -16.29 -14.04
N VAL A 294 6.57 -15.26 -14.22
CA VAL A 294 6.14 -14.36 -13.13
C VAL A 294 5.41 -15.16 -12.05
N MET A 295 4.42 -15.98 -12.41
CA MET A 295 3.64 -16.75 -11.45
C MET A 295 4.49 -17.77 -10.68
N ALA A 296 5.33 -18.54 -11.37
CA ALA A 296 6.20 -19.53 -10.74
C ALA A 296 7.17 -18.87 -9.74
N ARG A 297 7.67 -17.68 -10.09
CA ARG A 297 8.56 -16.91 -9.22
C ARG A 297 7.82 -16.34 -8.01
N SER A 298 6.61 -15.83 -8.19
CA SER A 298 5.77 -15.35 -7.09
C SER A 298 5.38 -16.49 -6.14
N LEU A 299 5.02 -17.66 -6.67
CA LEU A 299 4.77 -18.85 -5.84
C LEU A 299 6.03 -19.27 -5.05
N SER A 300 7.20 -19.23 -5.68
CA SER A 300 8.47 -19.55 -5.00
C SER A 300 8.76 -18.61 -3.81
N LEU A 301 8.41 -17.33 -3.92
CA LEU A 301 8.53 -16.39 -2.80
C LEU A 301 7.56 -16.69 -1.68
N TYR A 302 6.30 -16.99 -2.02
CA TYR A 302 5.32 -17.41 -1.04
C TYR A 302 5.81 -18.63 -0.26
N LEU A 303 6.30 -19.66 -0.97
CA LEU A 303 6.84 -20.87 -0.38
C LEU A 303 8.03 -20.60 0.53
N GLY A 304 9.01 -19.79 0.08
CA GLY A 304 10.20 -19.46 0.86
C GLY A 304 9.86 -18.75 2.18
N ARG A 305 8.80 -17.95 2.20
CA ARG A 305 8.31 -17.27 3.41
C ARG A 305 7.51 -18.19 4.32
N ASN A 306 6.70 -19.07 3.76
CA ASN A 306 5.75 -19.93 4.48
C ASN A 306 6.29 -21.34 4.74
N GLY A 307 7.63 -21.49 4.86
CA GLY A 307 8.27 -22.77 5.21
C GLY A 307 8.01 -23.90 4.20
N GLY A 308 7.79 -23.56 2.92
CA GLY A 308 7.48 -24.51 1.86
C GLY A 308 6.01 -24.94 1.79
N ARG A 309 5.13 -24.38 2.63
CA ARG A 309 3.69 -24.67 2.58
C ARG A 309 3.05 -23.97 1.39
N LEU A 310 2.33 -24.72 0.55
CA LEU A 310 1.56 -24.19 -0.58
C LEU A 310 0.32 -23.42 -0.09
N PRO A 311 -0.07 -22.33 -0.79
CA PRO A 311 -1.34 -21.68 -0.52
C PRO A 311 -2.48 -22.60 -0.98
N ARG A 312 -3.59 -22.57 -0.26
CA ARG A 312 -4.80 -23.31 -0.68
C ARG A 312 -5.46 -22.64 -1.88
N ARG A 313 -5.50 -21.30 -1.86
CA ARG A 313 -6.09 -20.46 -2.90
C ARG A 313 -5.15 -19.30 -3.23
N LEU A 314 -5.03 -18.97 -4.51
CA LEU A 314 -4.23 -17.84 -4.96
C LEU A 314 -5.03 -16.95 -5.91
N VAL A 315 -5.12 -15.67 -5.57
CA VAL A 315 -5.93 -14.69 -6.30
C VAL A 315 -5.01 -13.67 -6.97
N VAL A 316 -5.10 -13.53 -8.29
CA VAL A 316 -4.31 -12.58 -9.08
C VAL A 316 -5.14 -11.33 -9.37
N HIS A 317 -4.69 -10.18 -8.88
CA HIS A 317 -5.28 -8.86 -9.07
C HIS A 317 -4.55 -8.07 -10.16
N LYS A 318 -5.30 -7.55 -11.14
CA LYS A 318 -4.82 -6.66 -12.21
C LYS A 318 -5.79 -5.49 -12.39
N THR A 319 -5.34 -4.36 -12.93
CA THR A 319 -6.24 -3.21 -13.24
C THR A 319 -6.84 -3.22 -14.63
N THR A 320 -6.40 -4.14 -15.48
CA THR A 320 -6.87 -4.29 -16.86
C THR A 320 -7.28 -5.74 -17.12
N SER A 321 -8.01 -5.95 -18.21
CA SER A 321 -8.49 -7.27 -18.61
C SER A 321 -7.34 -8.25 -18.86
N PHE A 322 -7.55 -9.51 -18.46
CA PHE A 322 -6.65 -10.62 -18.75
C PHE A 322 -6.82 -11.09 -20.20
N LYS A 323 -5.71 -11.39 -20.87
CA LYS A 323 -5.71 -12.07 -22.17
C LYS A 323 -5.68 -13.59 -21.99
N ASP A 324 -6.14 -14.34 -22.99
CA ASP A 324 -6.14 -15.81 -22.94
C ASP A 324 -4.74 -16.39 -22.73
N GLU A 325 -3.71 -15.78 -23.33
CA GLU A 325 -2.32 -16.17 -23.11
C GLU A 325 -1.86 -15.94 -21.67
N GLU A 326 -2.24 -14.81 -21.07
CA GLU A 326 -1.96 -14.54 -19.66
C GLU A 326 -2.65 -15.57 -18.76
N LEU A 327 -3.92 -15.89 -19.02
CA LEU A 327 -4.65 -16.90 -18.25
C LEU A 327 -3.96 -18.27 -18.35
N GLN A 328 -3.57 -18.69 -19.56
CA GLN A 328 -2.81 -19.94 -19.75
C GLN A 328 -1.48 -19.91 -18.98
N GLY A 329 -0.75 -18.79 -19.02
CA GLY A 329 0.50 -18.63 -18.28
C GLY A 329 0.29 -18.68 -16.76
N VAL A 330 -0.81 -18.11 -16.27
CA VAL A 330 -1.19 -18.18 -14.85
C VAL A 330 -1.41 -19.64 -14.43
N PHE A 331 -2.24 -20.39 -15.16
CA PHE A 331 -2.52 -21.78 -14.83
C PHE A 331 -1.30 -22.69 -14.97
N ASP A 332 -0.43 -22.45 -15.95
CA ASP A 332 0.84 -23.17 -16.08
C ASP A 332 1.76 -22.93 -14.86
N GLY A 333 1.90 -21.68 -14.44
CA GLY A 333 2.80 -21.27 -13.36
C GLY A 333 2.30 -21.60 -11.96
N LEU A 334 0.97 -21.74 -11.79
CA LEU A 334 0.31 -22.06 -10.53
C LEU A 334 -0.36 -23.44 -10.53
N SER A 335 0.08 -24.34 -11.40
CA SER A 335 -0.52 -25.68 -11.57
C SER A 335 -0.53 -26.54 -10.30
N THR A 336 0.31 -26.23 -9.30
CA THR A 336 0.34 -26.91 -7.99
C THR A 336 -0.60 -26.31 -6.95
N VAL A 337 -1.22 -25.16 -7.23
CA VAL A 337 -2.16 -24.47 -6.32
C VAL A 337 -3.56 -25.01 -6.57
N PRO A 338 -4.29 -25.47 -5.54
CA PRO A 338 -5.62 -26.07 -5.72
C PRO A 338 -6.66 -25.12 -6.33
N GLU A 339 -6.67 -23.86 -5.89
CA GLU A 339 -7.66 -22.87 -6.31
C GLU A 339 -6.95 -21.60 -6.83
N VAL A 340 -7.24 -21.22 -8.08
CA VAL A 340 -6.67 -20.01 -8.70
C VAL A 340 -7.79 -19.12 -9.24
N GLU A 341 -7.77 -17.84 -8.89
CA GLU A 341 -8.69 -16.83 -9.44
C GLU A 341 -7.93 -15.68 -10.10
N CYS A 342 -8.48 -15.15 -11.20
CA CYS A 342 -7.95 -13.96 -11.86
C CYS A 342 -9.02 -12.87 -11.85
N ILE A 343 -8.77 -11.81 -11.09
CA ILE A 343 -9.72 -10.72 -10.84
C ILE A 343 -9.14 -9.39 -11.37
N GLU A 344 -9.92 -8.74 -12.22
CA GLU A 344 -9.69 -7.37 -12.64
C GLU A 344 -10.39 -6.42 -11.64
N ILE A 345 -9.66 -5.42 -11.16
CA ILE A 345 -10.14 -4.38 -10.24
C ILE A 345 -9.91 -3.01 -10.88
N GLY A 346 -10.98 -2.45 -11.45
CA GLY A 346 -10.98 -1.14 -12.11
C GLY A 346 -11.56 -0.02 -11.24
N SER A 347 -10.96 1.17 -11.25
CA SER A 347 -11.44 2.35 -10.51
C SER A 347 -12.14 3.40 -11.39
N SER A 348 -12.34 3.11 -12.68
CA SER A 348 -12.89 4.03 -13.68
C SER A 348 -14.42 4.08 -13.76
N ALA A 349 -15.13 3.40 -12.86
CA ALA A 349 -16.58 3.36 -12.87
C ALA A 349 -17.20 4.77 -12.79
N THR A 350 -18.24 5.02 -13.59
CA THR A 350 -18.95 6.31 -13.63
C THR A 350 -20.15 6.37 -12.69
N TRP A 351 -20.54 5.24 -12.11
CA TRP A 351 -21.68 5.10 -11.21
C TRP A 351 -21.53 5.89 -9.91
N ARG A 352 -22.67 6.26 -9.32
CA ARG A 352 -22.81 6.82 -7.97
C ARG A 352 -23.97 6.15 -7.27
N GLY A 353 -23.79 5.84 -5.99
CA GLY A 353 -24.84 5.30 -5.15
C GLY A 353 -25.43 6.38 -4.25
N VAL A 354 -26.75 6.36 -4.07
CA VAL A 354 -27.46 7.17 -3.07
C VAL A 354 -28.19 6.21 -2.15
N TRP A 355 -27.90 6.29 -0.85
CA TRP A 355 -28.62 5.48 0.14
C TRP A 355 -29.98 6.10 0.41
N LEU A 356 -31.05 5.32 0.33
CA LEU A 356 -32.41 5.78 0.61
C LEU A 356 -32.86 5.24 1.97
N LYS A 357 -33.33 6.12 2.84
CA LYS A 357 -33.96 5.77 4.13
C LYS A 357 -35.47 5.90 4.04
N GLN A 358 -36.17 5.22 4.93
CA GLN A 358 -37.61 5.40 5.08
C GLN A 358 -37.94 6.86 5.38
N GLY A 359 -38.89 7.42 4.62
CA GLY A 359 -39.39 8.77 4.83
C GLY A 359 -40.31 8.87 6.03
N LYS A 360 -40.57 10.11 6.49
CA LYS A 360 -41.50 10.37 7.58
C LYS A 360 -42.95 10.14 7.14
N LYS A 361 -43.83 9.77 8.07
CA LYS A 361 -45.28 9.60 7.83
C LYS A 361 -45.87 10.86 7.19
N GLY A 362 -46.60 10.71 6.09
CA GLY A 362 -47.20 11.82 5.33
C GLY A 362 -46.27 12.47 4.27
N GLY A 363 -45.03 12.00 4.10
CA GLY A 363 -44.11 12.42 3.04
C GLY A 363 -43.80 11.32 2.02
N PRO A 364 -42.77 11.51 1.16
CA PRO A 364 -42.29 10.47 0.25
C PRO A 364 -41.93 9.18 1.00
N LYS A 365 -42.20 8.01 0.41
CA LYS A 365 -41.90 6.70 1.04
C LYS A 365 -40.43 6.55 1.43
N SER A 366 -39.53 7.14 0.66
CA SER A 366 -38.10 7.13 0.91
C SER A 366 -37.47 8.50 0.66
N VAL A 367 -36.43 8.83 1.43
CA VAL A 367 -35.64 10.06 1.29
C VAL A 367 -34.15 9.73 1.25
N PRO A 368 -33.33 10.48 0.50
CA PRO A 368 -31.88 10.32 0.51
C PRO A 368 -31.28 10.46 1.91
N ASP A 369 -30.34 9.58 2.24
CA ASP A 369 -29.47 9.76 3.39
C ASP A 369 -28.50 10.93 3.18
N ARG A 370 -28.05 11.51 4.27
CA ARG A 370 -26.98 12.52 4.30
C ARG A 370 -25.60 11.88 4.10
N ALA A 371 -25.46 10.59 4.42
CA ALA A 371 -24.26 9.81 4.14
C ALA A 371 -24.27 9.22 2.73
N PRO A 372 -23.10 8.95 2.13
CA PRO A 372 -23.02 8.09 0.96
C PRO A 372 -23.48 6.67 1.31
N VAL A 373 -23.58 5.81 0.30
CA VAL A 373 -23.84 4.38 0.54
C VAL A 373 -22.88 3.78 1.56
N PRO A 374 -23.32 2.79 2.35
CA PRO A 374 -22.44 2.05 3.25
C PRO A 374 -21.23 1.50 2.51
N ARG A 375 -20.06 1.62 3.13
CA ARG A 375 -18.86 0.93 2.66
C ARG A 375 -19.13 -0.58 2.71
N GLY A 376 -18.71 -1.29 1.67
CA GLY A 376 -19.03 -2.72 1.49
C GLY A 376 -20.34 -3.00 0.73
N THR A 377 -21.03 -1.96 0.22
CA THR A 377 -22.16 -2.18 -0.69
C THR A 377 -21.67 -2.83 -2.00
N VAL A 378 -22.27 -3.96 -2.38
CA VAL A 378 -21.97 -4.71 -3.60
C VAL A 378 -23.21 -4.77 -4.50
N LEU A 379 -23.05 -4.40 -5.77
CA LEU A 379 -24.08 -4.54 -6.79
C LEU A 379 -23.59 -5.51 -7.86
N THR A 380 -24.13 -6.73 -7.85
CA THR A 380 -23.84 -7.75 -8.86
C THR A 380 -24.43 -7.33 -10.20
N ARG A 381 -23.59 -7.28 -11.23
CA ARG A 381 -23.97 -6.89 -12.61
C ARG A 381 -24.19 -8.11 -13.49
N THR A 382 -23.30 -9.09 -13.36
CA THR A 382 -23.36 -10.38 -14.05
C THR A 382 -22.88 -11.49 -13.09
N ASP A 383 -22.93 -12.73 -13.52
CA ASP A 383 -22.31 -13.88 -12.85
C ASP A 383 -20.80 -13.73 -12.61
N ARG A 384 -20.14 -12.85 -13.36
CA ARG A 384 -18.69 -12.60 -13.31
C ARG A 384 -18.29 -11.16 -12.99
N SER A 385 -19.24 -10.25 -12.77
CA SER A 385 -18.90 -8.85 -12.49
C SER A 385 -19.79 -8.19 -11.45
N ALA A 386 -19.20 -7.33 -10.65
CA ALA A 386 -19.87 -6.58 -9.59
C ALA A 386 -19.27 -5.17 -9.43
N LEU A 387 -20.08 -4.25 -8.90
CA LEU A 387 -19.62 -2.97 -8.39
C LEU A 387 -19.46 -3.05 -6.87
N LEU A 388 -18.32 -2.64 -6.34
CA LEU A 388 -18.05 -2.58 -4.90
C LEU A 388 -17.81 -1.14 -4.45
N TRP A 389 -18.61 -0.64 -3.52
CA TRP A 389 -18.30 0.61 -2.82
C TRP A 389 -17.31 0.37 -1.68
N ALA A 390 -16.03 0.31 -2.03
CA ALA A 390 -14.94 0.33 -1.05
C ALA A 390 -14.83 1.67 -0.32
N SER A 391 -15.35 2.76 -0.89
CA SER A 391 -15.48 4.04 -0.17
C SER A 391 -16.94 4.30 0.15
N GLY A 392 -17.24 4.66 1.39
CA GLY A 392 -18.61 4.84 1.87
C GLY A 392 -18.66 5.16 3.36
N ASN A 393 -19.88 5.11 3.92
CA ASN A 393 -20.10 5.25 5.36
C ASN A 393 -19.70 3.95 6.08
N ALA A 394 -18.85 4.04 7.10
CA ALA A 394 -18.36 2.95 7.94
C ALA A 394 -18.53 3.33 9.43
N PRO A 395 -19.76 3.32 9.97
CA PRO A 395 -20.04 3.77 11.34
C PRO A 395 -19.28 3.01 12.43
N SER A 396 -19.07 1.72 12.25
CA SER A 396 -18.41 0.82 13.20
C SER A 396 -16.91 1.13 13.40
N ALA A 397 -16.28 1.75 12.39
CA ALA A 397 -14.92 2.29 12.50
C ALA A 397 -14.86 3.68 13.18
N ALA A 398 -15.99 4.33 13.45
CA ALA A 398 -16.01 5.62 14.14
C ALA A 398 -15.70 5.46 15.64
N LEU A 399 -15.05 6.47 16.24
CA LEU A 399 -14.88 6.59 17.68
C LEU A 399 -16.16 7.05 18.38
N SER A 400 -16.98 7.83 17.67
CA SER A 400 -18.23 8.38 18.21
C SER A 400 -19.21 8.73 17.10
N GLY A 401 -20.50 8.58 17.37
CA GLY A 401 -21.58 8.91 16.44
C GLY A 401 -21.80 7.86 15.35
N ALA A 402 -22.85 8.04 14.57
CA ALA A 402 -23.31 7.05 13.58
C ALA A 402 -22.78 7.30 12.15
N LEU A 403 -21.90 8.28 11.96
CA LEU A 403 -21.45 8.72 10.64
C LEU A 403 -19.93 8.88 10.59
N PHE A 404 -19.31 8.03 9.79
CA PHE A 404 -17.92 8.17 9.40
C PHE A 404 -17.77 7.76 7.95
N PHE A 405 -17.38 8.71 7.09
CA PHE A 405 -16.98 8.40 5.72
C PHE A 405 -15.77 9.24 5.36
N GLN A 406 -14.69 8.56 4.99
CA GLN A 406 -13.40 9.17 4.79
C GLN A 406 -13.42 10.21 3.66
N GLY A 407 -12.74 11.33 3.89
CA GLY A 407 -12.55 12.40 2.91
C GLY A 407 -13.71 13.41 2.81
N SER A 408 -14.95 13.01 3.10
CA SER A 408 -16.16 13.86 3.18
C SER A 408 -16.37 14.90 2.07
N LYS A 409 -15.80 14.70 0.87
CA LYS A 409 -15.77 15.70 -0.22
C LYS A 409 -16.70 15.42 -1.39
N SER A 410 -17.05 14.15 -1.65
CA SER A 410 -17.89 13.77 -2.79
C SER A 410 -18.56 12.41 -2.58
N ILE A 411 -19.60 12.13 -3.37
CA ILE A 411 -20.22 10.79 -3.41
C ILE A 411 -19.20 9.82 -4.05
N PRO A 412 -18.83 8.73 -3.35
CA PRO A 412 -17.79 7.82 -3.81
C PRO A 412 -18.22 7.04 -5.06
N ARG A 413 -17.21 6.66 -5.84
CA ARG A 413 -17.36 5.76 -6.99
C ARG A 413 -17.09 4.33 -6.55
N PRO A 414 -17.81 3.33 -7.09
CA PRO A 414 -17.48 1.94 -6.84
C PRO A 414 -16.22 1.53 -7.61
N LEU A 415 -15.58 0.46 -7.13
CA LEU A 415 -14.66 -0.36 -7.89
C LEU A 415 -15.46 -1.31 -8.78
N ASN A 416 -14.98 -1.55 -9.99
CA ASN A 416 -15.50 -2.56 -10.89
C ASN A 416 -14.66 -3.83 -10.72
N ILE A 417 -15.30 -4.91 -10.28
CA ILE A 417 -14.69 -6.22 -10.06
C ILE A 417 -15.15 -7.14 -11.20
N ILE A 418 -14.21 -7.71 -11.95
CA ILE A 418 -14.52 -8.68 -13.01
C ILE A 418 -13.66 -9.94 -12.80
N ARG A 419 -14.31 -11.10 -12.70
CA ARG A 419 -13.65 -12.41 -12.68
C ARG A 419 -13.42 -12.91 -14.10
N HIS A 420 -12.16 -13.09 -14.46
CA HIS A 420 -11.73 -13.67 -15.74
C HIS A 420 -11.54 -15.18 -15.64
N ALA A 421 -11.08 -15.66 -14.49
CA ALA A 421 -10.88 -17.08 -14.21
C ALA A 421 -11.17 -17.42 -12.74
N GLY A 422 -11.52 -18.67 -12.47
CA GLY A 422 -11.88 -19.17 -11.15
C GLY A 422 -13.40 -19.33 -10.95
N SER A 423 -13.79 -19.65 -9.72
CA SER A 423 -15.18 -19.95 -9.35
C SER A 423 -15.50 -19.49 -7.94
N GLY A 424 -16.79 -19.37 -7.60
CA GLY A 424 -17.27 -19.03 -6.26
C GLY A 424 -18.11 -17.75 -6.24
N PRO A 425 -18.65 -17.34 -5.07
CA PRO A 425 -19.41 -16.11 -4.94
C PRO A 425 -18.54 -14.88 -5.29
N LEU A 426 -19.10 -13.89 -5.97
CA LEU A 426 -18.38 -12.63 -6.24
C LEU A 426 -18.25 -11.77 -4.98
N GLU A 427 -19.14 -11.99 -4.01
CA GLU A 427 -19.14 -11.38 -2.69
C GLU A 427 -17.85 -11.68 -1.93
N VAL A 428 -17.26 -12.87 -2.10
CA VAL A 428 -15.96 -13.23 -1.51
C VAL A 428 -14.86 -12.36 -2.11
N ALA A 429 -14.74 -12.30 -3.44
CA ALA A 429 -13.76 -11.43 -4.10
C ALA A 429 -13.96 -9.94 -3.76
N ALA A 430 -15.21 -9.51 -3.58
CA ALA A 430 -15.54 -8.16 -3.14
C ALA A 430 -15.13 -7.91 -1.68
N LEU A 431 -15.34 -8.87 -0.78
CA LEU A 431 -14.93 -8.80 0.62
C LEU A 431 -13.41 -8.75 0.74
N GLU A 432 -12.69 -9.59 0.00
CA GLU A 432 -11.22 -9.58 -0.05
C GLU A 432 -10.70 -8.24 -0.59
N THR A 433 -11.28 -7.74 -1.67
CA THR A 433 -10.95 -6.42 -2.22
C THR A 433 -11.19 -5.31 -1.19
N LEU A 434 -12.33 -5.36 -0.48
CA LEU A 434 -12.68 -4.41 0.57
C LEU A 434 -11.68 -4.43 1.73
N ALA A 435 -11.31 -5.63 2.19
CA ALA A 435 -10.39 -5.82 3.30
C ALA A 435 -8.98 -5.34 2.96
N LEU A 436 -8.47 -5.72 1.79
CA LEU A 436 -7.15 -5.31 1.30
C LEU A 436 -7.02 -3.79 1.10
N THR A 437 -8.11 -3.02 1.08
CA THR A 437 -8.03 -1.55 1.10
C THR A 437 -7.53 -0.98 2.44
N LYS A 438 -7.58 -1.76 3.54
CA LYS A 438 -7.17 -1.36 4.91
C LYS A 438 -5.70 -1.70 5.22
N MET A 439 -4.98 -2.24 4.25
CA MET A 439 -3.65 -2.81 4.44
C MET A 439 -2.51 -1.90 3.96
N ASP A 440 -2.76 -0.58 3.87
CA ASP A 440 -1.68 0.39 3.66
C ASP A 440 -1.13 0.91 4.98
N TRP A 441 0.02 0.38 5.39
CA TRP A 441 0.71 0.79 6.62
C TRP A 441 1.47 2.13 6.50
N ASN A 442 1.27 2.90 5.43
CA ASN A 442 1.95 4.18 5.21
C ASN A 442 1.12 5.41 5.64
N ASN A 443 -0.08 5.19 6.17
CA ASN A 443 -0.98 6.28 6.53
C ASN A 443 -1.87 5.92 7.73
N ASP A 444 -2.65 6.89 8.20
CA ASP A 444 -3.54 6.76 9.37
C ASP A 444 -5.02 6.58 8.97
N ALA A 445 -5.30 6.39 7.68
CA ALA A 445 -6.63 6.29 7.11
C ALA A 445 -7.26 4.90 7.38
N LEU A 446 -8.59 4.81 7.33
CA LEU A 446 -9.27 3.53 7.56
C LEU A 446 -8.99 2.58 6.39
N TYR A 447 -9.02 3.15 5.19
CA TYR A 447 -8.86 2.44 3.94
C TYR A 447 -8.34 3.39 2.88
N ASP A 448 -7.98 2.81 1.75
CA ASP A 448 -7.66 3.54 0.53
C ASP A 448 -8.61 3.26 -0.62
N PRO A 449 -8.58 4.07 -1.69
CA PRO A 449 -9.52 3.94 -2.80
C PRO A 449 -9.45 2.60 -3.55
N VAL A 450 -8.32 1.90 -3.50
CA VAL A 450 -8.06 0.61 -4.16
C VAL A 450 -7.30 -0.31 -3.20
N PRO A 451 -7.43 -1.65 -3.34
CA PRO A 451 -6.72 -2.60 -2.49
C PRO A 451 -5.21 -2.44 -2.61
N VAL A 452 -4.51 -2.81 -1.53
CA VAL A 452 -3.05 -2.72 -1.42
C VAL A 452 -2.35 -3.42 -2.59
N THR A 453 -2.88 -4.56 -3.06
CA THR A 453 -2.37 -5.32 -4.22
C THR A 453 -2.28 -4.49 -5.51
N ILE A 454 -3.20 -3.55 -5.72
CA ILE A 454 -3.22 -2.68 -6.90
C ILE A 454 -2.35 -1.44 -6.69
N ARG A 455 -2.48 -0.80 -5.53
CA ARG A 455 -1.76 0.45 -5.28
C ARG A 455 -0.27 0.25 -5.17
N TYR A 456 0.14 -0.80 -4.48
CA TYR A 456 1.55 -1.07 -4.29
C TYR A 456 2.18 -1.53 -5.60
N SER A 457 1.49 -2.37 -6.40
CA SER A 457 2.01 -2.81 -7.71
C SER A 457 2.22 -1.62 -8.65
N GLN A 458 1.27 -0.69 -8.71
CA GLN A 458 1.40 0.55 -9.48
C GLN A 458 2.55 1.43 -8.99
N ARG A 459 2.72 1.58 -7.66
CA ARG A 459 3.82 2.39 -7.11
C ARG A 459 5.18 1.82 -7.49
N LEU A 460 5.35 0.50 -7.43
CA LEU A 460 6.60 -0.14 -7.84
C LEU A 460 6.84 -0.03 -9.35
N ALA A 461 5.81 -0.25 -10.16
CA ALA A 461 5.89 -0.07 -11.61
C ALA A 461 6.40 1.34 -11.96
N ARG A 462 5.90 2.37 -11.26
CA ARG A 462 6.40 3.75 -11.40
C ARG A 462 7.86 3.89 -10.97
N THR A 463 8.24 3.38 -9.80
CA THR A 463 9.62 3.47 -9.32
C THR A 463 10.59 2.82 -10.32
N ILE A 464 10.28 1.63 -10.84
CA ILE A 464 11.14 0.92 -11.80
C ILE A 464 11.24 1.67 -13.13
N ALA A 465 10.14 2.30 -13.59
CA ALA A 465 10.16 3.11 -14.80
C ALA A 465 11.09 4.34 -14.68
N ASN A 466 11.32 4.82 -13.45
CA ASN A 466 12.09 6.04 -13.15
C ASN A 466 13.53 5.78 -12.69
N VAL A 467 14.00 4.52 -12.71
CA VAL A 467 15.36 4.19 -12.25
C VAL A 467 16.16 3.40 -13.30
N PRO A 468 17.48 3.65 -13.41
CA PRO A 468 18.32 3.06 -14.45
C PRO A 468 18.59 1.57 -14.23
N ASP A 469 18.55 1.08 -12.99
CA ASP A 469 18.62 -0.33 -12.67
C ASP A 469 17.97 -0.59 -11.31
N LEU A 470 17.27 -1.71 -11.21
CA LEU A 470 16.85 -2.29 -9.94
C LEU A 470 17.20 -3.78 -10.04
N PRO A 471 18.11 -4.30 -9.20
CA PRO A 471 18.51 -5.69 -9.28
C PRO A 471 17.28 -6.58 -9.19
N GLY A 472 17.20 -7.61 -10.04
CA GLY A 472 16.08 -8.54 -10.11
C GLY A 472 15.99 -9.48 -8.91
N HIS A 473 16.22 -9.02 -7.68
CA HIS A 473 16.02 -9.75 -6.43
C HIS A 473 14.64 -9.45 -5.83
N ALA A 474 14.25 -10.24 -4.82
CA ALA A 474 13.04 -9.96 -4.07
C ALA A 474 13.34 -8.93 -2.97
N TYR A 475 12.47 -7.93 -2.84
CA TYR A 475 12.60 -6.90 -1.81
C TYR A 475 11.39 -6.89 -0.88
N PRO A 476 11.59 -6.68 0.43
CA PRO A 476 10.53 -6.30 1.34
C PRO A 476 9.91 -4.97 0.91
N TYR A 477 8.57 -4.91 0.79
CA TYR A 477 7.88 -3.70 0.34
C TYR A 477 8.15 -2.47 1.22
N ARG A 478 8.44 -2.67 2.52
CA ARG A 478 8.78 -1.59 3.46
C ARG A 478 9.90 -0.66 2.98
N LEU A 479 10.77 -1.13 2.07
CA LEU A 479 11.84 -0.33 1.46
C LEU A 479 11.30 0.72 0.48
N PHE A 480 10.11 0.50 -0.10
CA PHE A 480 9.47 1.37 -1.10
C PHE A 480 8.30 2.22 -0.55
N MET A 481 7.91 2.02 0.71
CA MET A 481 6.84 2.76 1.41
C MET A 481 7.09 4.26 1.51
#